data_AF-A0A973XB57-F1
#
_entry.id   AF-A0A973XB57-F1
#
_cell.length_a   1.000
_cell.length_b   1.000
_cell.length_c   1.000
_cell.angle_alpha   90.00
_cell.angle_beta   90.00
_cell.angle_gamma   90.00
#
_symmetry.space_group_name_H-M   'P 1'
#
loop_
_entity.id
_entity.type
_entity.pdbx_description
1 polymer ?
#
loop_
_entity_poly.entity_id
_entity_poly.type
_entity_poly.pdbx_seq_one_letter_code
_entity_poly.pdbx_strand_id
1 'polypeptide(L)'
;MAVTMREMLEAGVHFGHQTRFWNPKMAPFIFGHRNKIHIINLEKSLPMFQEAAKFVRQLTAKRGTILMVGTKRQAREIVAEEAKRAGVHYVDQRWLGGMLTNFKTVKTSIKRLKDMKV
;
A
#
# COMPACT_ATOMS: atom_id res chain seq x y z
N MET A 1 8.30 16.98 -5.17
CA MET A 1 9.25 16.19 -5.98
C MET A 1 8.45 15.17 -6.78
N ALA A 2 8.69 15.09 -8.08
CA ALA A 2 8.04 14.11 -8.95
C ALA A 2 8.99 12.92 -9.12
N VAL A 3 8.49 11.72 -8.83
CA VAL A 3 9.26 10.47 -9.05
C VAL A 3 9.44 10.28 -10.54
N THR A 4 10.65 9.96 -10.97
CA THR A 4 11.02 9.67 -12.36
C THR A 4 11.05 8.17 -12.62
N MET A 5 10.92 7.77 -13.89
CA MET A 5 11.06 6.37 -14.29
C MET A 5 12.46 5.82 -13.98
N ARG A 6 13.49 6.68 -14.06
CA ARG A 6 14.87 6.31 -13.73
C ARG A 6 15.01 5.92 -12.25
N GLU A 7 14.47 6.72 -11.34
CA GLU A 7 14.47 6.41 -9.91
C GLU A 7 13.70 5.11 -9.61
N MET A 8 12.58 4.85 -10.32
CA MET A 8 11.84 3.59 -10.20
C MET A 8 12.66 2.37 -10.66
N LEU A 9 13.45 2.53 -11.73
CA LEU A 9 14.36 1.48 -12.21
C LEU A 9 15.48 1.22 -11.19
N GLU A 10 16.14 2.27 -10.72
CA GLU A 10 17.23 2.19 -9.73
C GLU A 10 16.75 1.59 -8.40
N ALA A 11 15.52 1.92 -7.98
CA ALA A 11 14.88 1.34 -6.80
C ALA A 11 14.38 -0.10 -6.99
N GLY A 12 14.42 -0.65 -8.22
CA GLY A 12 14.04 -2.04 -8.49
C GLY A 12 12.54 -2.34 -8.41
N VAL A 13 11.66 -1.33 -8.51
CA VAL A 13 10.20 -1.55 -8.35
C VAL A 13 9.55 -2.30 -9.53
N HIS A 14 10.29 -2.46 -10.62
CA HIS A 14 9.87 -3.18 -11.83
C HIS A 14 9.95 -4.70 -11.70
N PHE A 15 10.60 -5.23 -10.65
CA PHE A 15 10.68 -6.67 -10.45
C PHE A 15 9.38 -7.24 -9.89
N GLY A 16 8.77 -8.15 -10.65
CA GLY A 16 7.61 -8.93 -10.24
C GLY A 16 7.97 -10.27 -9.58
N HIS A 17 7.01 -11.20 -9.60
CA HIS A 17 7.21 -12.57 -9.13
C HIS A 17 7.63 -13.52 -10.28
N GLN A 18 7.90 -14.78 -9.93
CA GLN A 18 8.12 -15.84 -10.92
C GLN A 18 6.90 -16.03 -11.83
N THR A 19 7.13 -16.40 -13.09
CA THR A 19 6.08 -16.55 -14.12
C THR A 19 4.98 -17.54 -13.77
N ARG A 20 5.21 -18.49 -12.87
CA ARG A 20 4.19 -19.43 -12.39
C ARG A 20 3.20 -18.85 -11.39
N PHE A 21 3.54 -17.75 -10.70
CA PHE A 21 2.71 -17.15 -9.64
C PHE A 21 1.97 -15.90 -10.11
N TRP A 22 1.70 -15.81 -11.42
CA TRP A 22 1.07 -14.64 -12.02
C TRP A 22 -0.46 -14.78 -12.09
N ASN A 23 -1.13 -13.64 -12.15
CA ASN A 23 -2.57 -13.56 -12.41
C ASN A 23 -2.77 -13.11 -13.87
N PRO A 24 -3.54 -13.83 -14.71
CA PRO A 24 -3.78 -13.47 -16.10
C PRO A 24 -4.30 -12.03 -16.32
N LYS A 25 -5.05 -11.48 -15.35
CA LYS A 25 -5.54 -10.10 -15.39
C LYS A 25 -4.41 -9.06 -15.33
N MET A 26 -3.21 -9.46 -14.93
CA MET A 26 -2.03 -8.59 -14.91
C MET A 26 -1.34 -8.47 -16.27
N ALA A 27 -1.76 -9.23 -17.29
CA ALA A 27 -1.16 -9.19 -18.63
C ALA A 27 -0.99 -7.75 -19.17
N PRO A 28 -1.96 -6.82 -19.04
CA PRO A 28 -1.78 -5.45 -19.52
C PRO A 28 -0.69 -4.66 -18.78
N PHE A 29 -0.31 -5.06 -17.57
CA PHE A 29 0.68 -4.34 -16.73
C PHE A 29 2.06 -4.99 -16.74
N ILE A 30 2.21 -6.12 -17.42
CA ILE A 30 3.48 -6.84 -17.55
C ILE A 30 4.15 -6.39 -18.85
N PHE A 31 5.38 -5.90 -18.76
CA PHE A 31 6.20 -5.55 -19.91
C PHE A 31 6.74 -6.80 -20.61
N GLY A 32 7.15 -7.80 -19.82
CA GLY A 32 7.71 -9.05 -20.30
C GLY A 32 8.19 -9.92 -19.16
N HIS A 33 9.09 -10.85 -19.45
CA HIS A 33 9.76 -11.66 -18.42
C HIS A 33 11.23 -11.87 -18.77
N ARG A 34 12.09 -11.96 -17.75
CA ARG A 34 13.51 -12.28 -17.87
C ARG A 34 13.89 -13.25 -16.76
N ASN A 35 14.64 -14.31 -17.07
CA ASN A 35 15.05 -15.33 -16.09
C ASN A 35 13.86 -15.88 -15.27
N LYS A 36 12.72 -16.11 -15.93
CA LYS A 36 11.46 -16.57 -15.30
C LYS A 36 10.85 -15.61 -14.28
N ILE A 37 11.26 -14.34 -14.22
CA ILE A 37 10.65 -13.28 -13.40
C ILE A 37 9.90 -12.31 -14.31
N HIS A 38 8.67 -11.95 -13.95
CA HIS A 38 7.91 -10.92 -14.66
C HIS A 38 8.49 -9.53 -14.41
N ILE A 39 8.55 -8.72 -15.46
CA ILE A 39 8.93 -7.31 -15.41
C ILE A 39 7.66 -6.48 -15.52
N ILE A 40 7.41 -5.61 -14.54
CA ILE A 40 6.26 -4.71 -14.48
C ILE A 40 6.53 -3.51 -15.39
N ASN A 41 5.52 -3.10 -16.16
CA ASN A 41 5.64 -1.99 -17.10
C ASN A 41 5.60 -0.62 -16.39
N LEU A 42 6.75 0.03 -16.25
CA LEU A 42 6.88 1.34 -15.64
C LEU A 42 6.27 2.48 -16.46
N GLU A 43 6.15 2.35 -17.78
CA GLU A 43 5.45 3.33 -18.64
C GLU A 43 3.97 3.41 -18.26
N LYS A 44 3.39 2.32 -17.74
CA LYS A 44 2.04 2.30 -17.18
C LYS A 44 2.04 2.66 -15.70
N SER A 45 2.98 2.16 -14.91
CA SER A 45 3.02 2.42 -13.47
C SER A 45 3.22 3.89 -13.13
N LEU A 46 4.05 4.63 -13.87
CA LEU A 46 4.35 6.02 -13.56
C LEU A 46 3.13 6.95 -13.71
N PRO A 47 2.38 6.96 -14.84
CA PRO A 47 1.14 7.73 -14.95
C PRO A 47 0.10 7.35 -13.89
N MET A 48 -0.11 6.04 -13.65
CA MET A 48 -1.07 5.56 -12.65
C MET A 48 -0.67 5.98 -11.23
N PHE A 49 0.63 5.98 -10.92
CA PHE A 49 1.15 6.47 -9.65
C PHE A 49 0.90 7.97 -9.47
N GLN A 50 1.11 8.76 -10.52
CA GLN A 50 0.83 10.20 -10.48
C GLN A 50 -0.67 10.48 -10.27
N GLU A 51 -1.54 9.71 -10.91
CA GLU A 51 -2.99 9.80 -10.71
C GLU A 51 -3.39 9.43 -9.27
N ALA A 52 -2.87 8.33 -8.73
CA ALA A 52 -3.10 7.91 -7.35
C ALA A 52 -2.61 8.97 -6.35
N ALA A 53 -1.42 9.56 -6.57
CA ALA A 53 -0.89 10.63 -5.74
C ALA A 53 -1.77 11.89 -5.80
N LYS A 54 -2.28 12.24 -6.97
CA LYS A 54 -3.24 13.35 -7.15
C LYS A 54 -4.53 13.09 -6.38
N PHE A 55 -5.09 11.88 -6.49
CA PHE A 55 -6.29 11.49 -5.76
C PHE A 55 -6.11 11.59 -4.25
N VAL A 56 -5.00 11.07 -3.73
CA VAL A 56 -4.67 11.14 -2.30
C VAL A 56 -4.60 12.59 -1.81
N ARG A 57 -3.93 13.49 -2.56
CA ARG A 57 -3.89 14.92 -2.23
C ARG A 57 -5.28 15.56 -2.19
N GLN A 58 -6.15 15.23 -3.14
CA GLN A 58 -7.51 15.75 -3.19
C GLN A 58 -8.37 15.22 -2.03
N LEU A 59 -8.21 13.95 -1.66
CA LEU A 59 -8.91 13.33 -0.54
C LEU A 59 -8.52 14.02 0.77
N THR A 60 -7.22 14.22 1.01
CA THR A 60 -6.73 14.88 2.23
C THR A 60 -7.13 16.34 2.29
N ALA A 61 -7.18 17.05 1.16
CA ALA A 61 -7.65 18.44 1.10
C ALA A 61 -9.12 18.57 1.55
N LYS A 62 -9.93 17.52 1.35
CA LYS A 62 -11.31 17.41 1.81
C LYS A 62 -11.46 16.83 3.23
N ARG A 63 -10.35 16.76 3.99
CA ARG A 63 -10.28 16.11 5.32
C ARG A 63 -10.71 14.64 5.32
N GLY A 64 -10.51 13.94 4.19
CA GLY A 64 -10.73 12.51 4.10
C GLY A 64 -9.70 11.72 4.89
N THR A 65 -10.12 10.60 5.48
CA THR A 65 -9.25 9.73 6.26
C THR A 65 -8.54 8.71 5.37
N ILE A 66 -7.24 8.50 5.60
CA ILE A 66 -6.43 7.47 4.95
C ILE A 66 -6.05 6.42 5.98
N LEU A 67 -6.13 5.16 5.57
CA LEU A 67 -5.67 4.01 6.35
C LEU A 67 -4.57 3.29 5.56
N MET A 68 -3.35 3.27 6.08
CA MET A 68 -2.24 2.52 5.50
C MET A 68 -2.21 1.09 6.04
N VAL A 69 -2.02 0.08 5.18
CA VAL A 69 -2.04 -1.33 5.61
C VAL A 69 -0.85 -2.07 5.03
N GLY A 70 -0.06 -2.72 5.88
CA GLY A 70 1.11 -3.49 5.46
C GLY A 70 1.51 -4.53 6.50
N THR A 71 1.12 -5.78 6.28
CA THR A 71 1.26 -6.85 7.30
C THR A 71 2.46 -7.77 7.06
N LYS A 72 3.09 -7.68 5.88
CA LYS A 72 4.29 -8.44 5.51
C LYS A 72 5.49 -7.95 6.32
N ARG A 73 6.40 -8.86 6.68
CA ARG A 73 7.58 -8.52 7.51
C ARG A 73 8.39 -7.35 6.95
N GLN A 74 8.61 -7.32 5.63
CA GLN A 74 9.35 -6.23 4.96
C GLN A 74 8.60 -4.89 4.94
N ALA A 75 7.29 -4.88 5.17
CA ALA A 75 6.45 -3.70 5.07
C ALA A 75 6.03 -3.11 6.43
N ARG A 76 6.07 -3.90 7.52
CA ARG A 76 5.50 -3.48 8.82
C ARG A 76 6.11 -2.18 9.34
N GLU A 77 7.44 -2.14 9.43
CA GLU A 77 8.18 -0.99 9.96
C GLU A 77 8.02 0.22 9.04
N ILE A 78 8.19 0.03 7.73
CA ILE A 78 8.04 1.09 6.73
C ILE A 78 6.65 1.72 6.79
N VAL A 79 5.59 0.91 6.81
CA VAL A 79 4.21 1.43 6.88
C VAL A 79 3.95 2.15 8.20
N ALA A 80 4.45 1.62 9.32
CA ALA A 80 4.26 2.26 10.62
C ALA A 80 4.99 3.61 10.72
N GLU A 81 6.23 3.68 10.24
CA GLU A 81 7.04 4.91 10.24
C GLU A 81 6.44 5.98 9.32
N GLU A 82 6.12 5.61 8.09
CA GLU A 82 5.58 6.52 7.08
C GLU A 82 4.18 7.02 7.43
N ALA A 83 3.33 6.16 8.00
CA ALA A 83 2.02 6.58 8.47
C ALA A 83 2.11 7.56 9.64
N LYS A 84 3.03 7.34 10.59
CA LYS A 84 3.29 8.28 11.69
C LYS A 84 3.80 9.61 11.17
N ARG A 85 4.76 9.60 10.23
CA ARG A 85 5.30 10.81 9.59
C ARG A 85 4.19 11.59 8.87
N ALA A 86 3.27 10.89 8.22
CA ALA A 86 2.13 11.48 7.53
C ALA A 86 0.94 11.83 8.45
N GLY A 87 0.96 11.43 9.73
CA GLY A 87 -0.13 11.65 10.68
C GLY A 87 -1.41 10.87 10.38
N VAL A 88 -1.33 9.73 9.67
CA VAL A 88 -2.48 8.91 9.28
C VAL A 88 -2.57 7.60 10.08
N HIS A 89 -3.74 6.95 10.05
CA HIS A 89 -3.93 5.66 10.71
C HIS A 89 -3.27 4.54 9.93
N TYR A 90 -2.81 3.49 10.62
CA TYR A 90 -2.20 2.33 9.98
C TYR A 90 -2.48 0.99 10.67
N VAL A 91 -2.28 -0.09 9.92
CA VAL A 91 -2.23 -1.48 10.40
C VAL A 91 -0.99 -2.16 9.84
N ASP A 92 0.01 -2.38 10.71
CA ASP A 92 1.27 -3.06 10.42
C ASP A 92 1.28 -4.52 10.89
N GLN A 93 0.40 -4.87 11.82
CA GLN A 93 0.21 -6.23 12.33
C GLN A 93 -0.92 -6.96 11.59
N ARG A 94 -1.47 -8.03 12.17
CA ARG A 94 -2.56 -8.80 11.58
C ARG A 94 -3.80 -7.91 11.35
N TRP A 95 -4.28 -7.89 10.12
CA TRP A 95 -5.60 -7.35 9.78
C TRP A 95 -6.69 -8.30 10.30
N LEU A 96 -7.52 -7.82 11.24
CA LEU A 96 -8.62 -8.60 11.78
C LEU A 96 -9.82 -8.53 10.83
N GLY A 97 -10.46 -9.67 10.58
CA GLY A 97 -11.72 -9.71 9.84
C GLY A 97 -12.75 -8.81 10.51
N GLY A 98 -13.47 -8.01 9.72
CA GLY A 98 -14.47 -7.08 10.25
C GLY A 98 -13.93 -5.70 10.68
N MET A 99 -12.64 -5.41 10.52
CA MET A 99 -12.08 -4.08 10.87
C MET A 99 -12.83 -2.90 10.25
N LEU A 100 -13.32 -3.04 9.01
CA LEU A 100 -14.14 -2.02 8.35
C LEU A 100 -15.63 -2.38 8.36
N THR A 101 -15.97 -3.64 8.08
CA THR A 101 -17.37 -4.07 7.89
C THR A 101 -18.12 -4.27 9.21
N ASN A 102 -17.43 -4.57 10.30
CA ASN A 102 -18.00 -4.71 11.65
C ASN A 102 -17.31 -3.75 12.64
N PHE A 103 -17.24 -2.48 12.27
CA PHE A 103 -16.55 -1.48 13.08
C PHE A 103 -17.20 -1.28 14.47
N LYS A 104 -18.51 -1.52 14.61
CA LYS A 104 -19.23 -1.42 15.89
C LYS A 104 -18.61 -2.30 16.97
N THR A 105 -18.31 -3.57 16.63
CA THR A 105 -17.67 -4.50 17.58
C THR A 105 -16.21 -4.12 17.84
N VAL A 106 -15.47 -3.74 16.80
CA VAL A 106 -14.06 -3.35 16.93
C VAL A 106 -13.90 -2.11 17.83
N LYS A 107 -14.84 -1.16 17.74
CA LYS A 107 -14.87 0.02 18.61
C LYS A 107 -14.98 -0.35 20.09
N THR A 108 -15.69 -1.43 20.44
CA THR A 108 -15.78 -1.94 21.82
C THR A 108 -14.42 -2.43 22.31
N SER A 109 -13.65 -3.15 21.48
CA SER A 109 -12.30 -3.58 21.83
C SER A 109 -11.34 -2.39 22.02
N ILE A 110 -11.46 -1.35 21.18
CA ILE A 110 -10.69 -0.11 21.34
C ILE A 110 -11.05 0.61 22.64
N LYS A 111 -12.34 0.67 22.98
CA LYS A 111 -12.80 1.25 24.25
C LYS A 111 -12.19 0.50 25.43
N ARG A 112 -12.28 -0.83 25.44
CA ARG A 112 -11.67 -1.68 26.47
C ARG A 112 -10.16 -1.44 26.60
N LEU A 113 -9.44 -1.28 25.49
CA LEU A 113 -8.01 -0.95 25.53
C LEU A 113 -7.74 0.40 26.19
N LYS A 114 -8.59 1.42 25.97
CA LYS A 114 -8.46 2.72 26.62
C LYS A 114 -8.73 2.62 28.11
N ASP A 115 -9.77 1.88 28.49
CA ASP A 115 -10.15 1.67 29.89
C ASP A 115 -9.05 0.92 30.68
N MET A 116 -8.27 0.04 30.03
CA MET A 116 -7.15 -0.69 30.63
C MET A 116 -5.84 0.11 30.76
N LYS A 117 -5.73 1.25 30.08
CA LYS A 117 -4.54 2.13 30.13
C LYS A 117 -4.65 3.22 31.21
N VAL A 118 -5.79 3.28 31.89
CA VAL A 118 -6.02 4.07 33.11
C VAL A 118 -5.49 3.28 34.30
#